data_AF-A0A258BPQ0-F1
#
_entry.id   AF-A0A258BPQ0-F1
#
_cell.length_a   1.000
_cell.length_b   1.000
_cell.length_c   1.000
_cell.angle_alpha   90.00
_cell.angle_beta   90.00
_cell.angle_gamma   90.00
#
_symmetry.space_group_name_H-M   'P 1'
#
loop_
_entity.id
_entity.type
_entity.pdbx_description
1 polymer ?
#
loop_
_entity_poly.entity_id
_entity_poly.type
_entity_poly.pdbx_seq_one_letter_code
_entity_poly.pdbx_strand_id
1 'polypeptide(L)'
;MPRISRTENGLLAPAFFSRTPSDQEPFLQFVRGGWSNLDDAPRASVQKVEYWLREGRLERRGYPMVDGARGDEPVLLLEDVRALSIAFRDRHGEWVEEWQQTRPQAMPVAMRLIVTRAGQPPLTLLFQVGQWLIAPAGPVAPMKGAPPCSPCCCWWR
;
A
#
# COMPACT_ATOMS: atom_id res chain seq x y z
N MET A 1 -5.15 -5.20 -1.64
CA MET A 1 -5.87 -6.46 -1.34
C MET A 1 -5.38 -6.97 0.01
N PRO A 2 -6.24 -7.17 1.02
CA PRO A 2 -5.82 -7.59 2.37
C PRO A 2 -5.56 -9.11 2.42
N ARG A 3 -4.40 -9.57 1.94
CA ARG A 3 -4.02 -10.99 1.92
C ARG A 3 -2.77 -11.24 2.77
N ILE A 4 -2.94 -11.94 3.89
CA ILE A 4 -1.85 -12.53 4.68
C ILE A 4 -1.02 -13.44 3.79
N SER A 5 0.26 -13.65 4.07
CA SER A 5 1.14 -14.53 3.31
C SER A 5 1.99 -15.41 4.23
N ARG A 6 2.85 -16.25 3.65
CA ARG A 6 3.90 -16.95 4.38
C ARG A 6 5.30 -16.60 3.87
N THR A 7 6.23 -16.47 4.80
CA THR A 7 7.67 -16.40 4.54
C THR A 7 8.19 -17.74 4.03
N GLU A 8 9.43 -17.77 3.52
CA GLU A 8 10.08 -19.00 3.02
C GLU A 8 10.15 -20.12 4.08
N ASN A 9 10.33 -19.77 5.35
CA ASN A 9 10.29 -20.73 6.48
C ASN A 9 8.88 -21.05 6.99
N GLY A 10 7.83 -20.65 6.27
CA GLY A 10 6.44 -21.00 6.58
C GLY A 10 5.76 -20.17 7.67
N LEU A 11 6.43 -19.16 8.22
CA LEU A 11 5.84 -18.25 9.21
C LEU A 11 4.80 -17.33 8.56
N LEU A 12 3.78 -16.96 9.32
CA LEU A 12 2.78 -16.01 8.87
C LEU A 12 3.37 -14.61 8.75
N ALA A 13 3.10 -13.95 7.63
CA ALA A 13 3.39 -12.54 7.42
C ALA A 13 2.08 -11.76 7.18
N PRO A 14 1.92 -10.58 7.81
CA PRO A 14 0.70 -9.78 7.67
C PRO A 14 0.49 -9.34 6.22
N ALA A 15 -0.74 -8.93 5.91
CA ALA A 15 -1.13 -8.45 4.58
C ALA A 15 -0.35 -7.20 4.15
N PHE A 16 0.07 -6.41 5.13
CA PHE A 16 0.92 -5.25 4.96
C PHE A 16 1.78 -5.08 6.21
N PHE A 17 3.06 -4.81 6.04
CA PHE A 17 3.88 -4.25 7.11
C PHE A 17 4.77 -3.14 6.60
N SER A 18 5.11 -2.23 7.50
CA SER A 18 6.24 -1.33 7.34
C SER A 18 7.10 -1.34 8.59
N ARG A 19 8.36 -0.94 8.44
CA ARG A 19 9.31 -0.67 9.53
C ARG A 19 10.32 0.38 9.08
N THR A 20 11.15 0.84 10.01
CA THR A 20 12.29 1.71 9.69
C THR A 20 13.23 1.00 8.70
N PRO A 21 13.64 1.67 7.61
CA PRO A 21 14.57 1.08 6.66
C PRO A 21 15.90 0.68 7.30
N SER A 22 16.39 -0.50 6.91
CA SER A 22 17.72 -1.00 7.24
C SER A 22 18.25 -1.86 6.09
N ASP A 23 19.56 -2.07 6.02
CA ASP A 23 20.15 -2.89 4.95
C ASP A 23 19.82 -4.39 5.10
N GLN A 24 19.49 -4.83 6.31
CA GLN A 24 19.36 -6.25 6.67
C GLN A 24 17.97 -6.83 6.40
N GLU A 25 16.93 -5.99 6.40
CA GLU A 25 15.55 -6.42 6.30
C GLU A 25 14.72 -5.55 5.35
N PRO A 26 13.65 -6.10 4.72
CA PRO A 26 12.75 -5.29 3.93
C PRO A 26 12.05 -4.28 4.84
N PHE A 27 11.89 -3.05 4.36
CA PHE A 27 11.21 -2.02 5.13
C PHE A 27 9.71 -2.00 4.86
N LEU A 28 9.25 -2.59 3.75
CA LEU A 28 7.86 -2.63 3.33
C LEU A 28 7.56 -3.96 2.64
N GLN A 29 6.46 -4.61 3.01
CA GLN A 29 5.94 -5.79 2.32
C GLN A 29 4.42 -5.72 2.21
N PHE A 30 3.89 -6.18 1.09
CA PHE A 30 2.46 -6.39 0.93
C PHE A 30 2.16 -7.40 -0.18
N VAL A 31 0.90 -7.85 -0.25
CA VAL A 31 0.40 -8.63 -1.38
C VAL A 31 -0.44 -7.73 -2.29
N ARG A 32 -0.07 -7.66 -3.57
CA ARG A 32 -0.79 -6.94 -4.62
C ARG A 32 -1.55 -7.90 -5.53
N GLY A 33 -2.68 -7.45 -6.05
CA GLY A 33 -3.33 -8.08 -7.20
C GLY A 33 -2.75 -7.59 -8.52
N GLY A 34 -3.41 -7.95 -9.63
CA GLY A 34 -3.07 -7.44 -10.95
C GLY A 34 -1.75 -7.98 -11.51
N TRP A 35 -1.30 -9.15 -11.03
CA TRP A 35 -0.22 -9.88 -11.70
C TRP A 35 -0.83 -10.77 -12.78
N SER A 36 -1.07 -10.20 -13.96
CA SER A 36 -1.74 -10.90 -15.06
C SER A 36 -1.09 -12.26 -15.35
N ASN A 37 -1.92 -13.27 -15.59
CA ASN A 37 -1.52 -14.64 -15.92
C ASN A 37 -2.10 -15.02 -17.28
N LEU A 38 -1.71 -14.29 -18.32
CA LEU A 38 -2.19 -14.51 -19.70
C LEU A 38 -1.61 -15.79 -20.32
N ASP A 39 -0.52 -16.27 -19.72
CA ASP A 39 0.23 -17.48 -20.04
C ASP A 39 -0.31 -18.74 -19.34
N ASP A 40 -1.35 -18.62 -18.52
CA ASP A 40 -1.96 -19.70 -17.73
C ASP A 40 -0.95 -20.55 -16.93
N ALA A 41 0.11 -19.89 -16.45
CA ALA A 41 1.10 -20.53 -15.59
C ALA A 41 0.43 -20.97 -14.27
N PRO A 42 0.94 -22.01 -13.57
CA PRO A 42 0.34 -22.54 -12.34
C PRO A 42 0.60 -21.63 -11.12
N ARG A 43 0.22 -20.35 -11.23
CA ARG A 43 0.40 -19.29 -10.23
C ARG A 43 -0.86 -18.44 -10.15
N ALA A 44 -1.10 -17.84 -8.99
CA ALA A 44 -2.23 -16.93 -8.81
C ALA A 44 -1.95 -15.55 -9.43
N SER A 45 -2.99 -14.79 -9.77
CA SER A 45 -2.87 -13.41 -10.28
C SER A 45 -2.53 -12.37 -9.19
N VAL A 46 -1.95 -12.82 -8.08
CA VAL A 46 -1.55 -12.04 -6.92
C VAL A 46 -0.08 -12.28 -6.62
N GLN A 47 0.60 -11.25 -6.15
CA GLN A 47 2.04 -11.28 -5.94
C GLN A 47 2.40 -10.69 -4.57
N LYS A 48 3.21 -11.41 -3.80
CA LYS A 48 3.90 -10.85 -2.63
C LYS A 48 5.09 -10.04 -3.12
N VAL A 49 5.25 -8.84 -2.59
CA VAL A 49 6.38 -7.95 -2.90
C VAL A 49 7.00 -7.39 -1.65
N GLU A 50 8.31 -7.17 -1.70
CA GLU A 50 9.09 -6.48 -0.69
C GLU A 50 9.84 -5.30 -1.31
N TYR A 51 10.04 -4.26 -0.52
CA TYR A 51 10.94 -3.15 -0.84
C TYR A 51 12.06 -3.07 0.18
N TRP A 52 13.25 -2.81 -0.35
CA TRP A 52 14.50 -2.79 0.38
C TRP A 52 15.21 -1.47 0.12
N LEU A 53 15.85 -0.93 1.15
CA LEU A 53 16.80 0.17 1.00
C LEU A 53 18.15 -0.35 1.46
N ARG A 54 19.08 -0.49 0.51
CA ARG A 54 20.39 -1.11 0.74
C ARG A 54 21.48 -0.29 0.10
N GLU A 55 22.44 0.21 0.87
CA GLU A 55 23.60 0.92 0.32
C GLU A 55 23.20 2.08 -0.63
N GLY A 56 22.13 2.80 -0.29
CA GLY A 56 21.59 3.89 -1.12
C GLY A 56 20.81 3.44 -2.36
N ARG A 57 20.48 2.15 -2.48
CA ARG A 57 19.67 1.58 -3.56
C ARG A 57 18.28 1.22 -3.05
N LEU A 58 17.25 1.75 -3.69
CA LEU A 58 15.88 1.29 -3.50
C LEU A 58 15.63 0.12 -4.44
N GLU A 59 15.36 -1.05 -3.88
CA GLU A 59 15.13 -2.28 -4.63
C GLU A 59 13.72 -2.82 -4.36
N ARG A 60 13.21 -3.61 -5.32
CA ARG A 60 11.97 -4.37 -5.17
C ARG A 60 12.23 -5.85 -5.40
N ARG A 61 11.79 -6.68 -4.46
CA ARG A 61 11.79 -8.15 -4.63
C ARG A 61 10.37 -8.65 -4.88
N GLY A 62 10.21 -9.45 -5.92
CA GLY A 62 8.98 -10.19 -6.22
C GLY A 62 9.06 -11.62 -5.70
N TYR A 63 7.92 -12.27 -5.59
CA TYR A 63 7.83 -13.68 -5.24
C TYR A 63 6.95 -14.42 -6.25
N PRO A 64 7.37 -15.62 -6.70
CA PRO A 64 6.60 -16.40 -7.66
C PRO A 64 5.33 -17.00 -7.04
N MET A 65 5.33 -17.26 -5.74
CA MET A 65 4.15 -17.66 -4.96
C MET A 65 4.05 -16.82 -3.68
N VAL A 66 2.82 -16.58 -3.23
CA VAL A 66 2.57 -15.76 -2.03
C VAL A 66 2.97 -16.48 -0.75
N ASP A 67 2.82 -17.80 -0.70
CA ASP A 67 3.02 -18.60 0.51
C ASP A 67 4.26 -19.50 0.35
N GLY A 68 5.33 -19.22 1.09
CA GLY A 68 6.47 -20.13 1.23
C GLY A 68 7.52 -20.10 0.11
N ALA A 69 7.30 -19.37 -0.98
CA ALA A 69 8.32 -19.25 -2.02
C ALA A 69 9.51 -18.40 -1.56
N ARG A 70 10.69 -18.78 -2.05
CA ARG A 70 11.87 -17.92 -2.08
C ARG A 70 11.61 -16.74 -3.01
N GLY A 71 12.11 -15.56 -2.63
CA GLY A 71 11.99 -14.36 -3.46
C GLY A 71 12.92 -14.40 -4.66
N ASP A 72 12.51 -13.73 -5.74
CA ASP A 72 13.33 -13.55 -6.93
C ASP A 72 14.54 -12.64 -6.64
N GLU A 73 15.43 -12.48 -7.62
CA GLU A 73 16.50 -11.49 -7.52
C GLU A 73 15.90 -10.06 -7.39
N PRO A 74 16.37 -9.23 -6.44
CA PRO A 74 15.90 -7.85 -6.32
C PRO A 74 16.11 -7.06 -7.61
N VAL A 75 15.09 -6.30 -8.00
CA VAL A 75 15.16 -5.34 -9.09
C VAL A 75 15.46 -3.97 -8.52
N LEU A 76 16.57 -3.37 -8.98
CA LEU A 76 16.91 -1.98 -8.68
C LEU A 76 15.86 -1.03 -9.25
N LEU A 77 15.32 -0.15 -8.41
CA LEU A 77 14.36 0.88 -8.83
C LEU A 77 15.02 2.25 -8.92
N LEU A 78 15.75 2.64 -7.88
CA LEU A 78 16.40 3.95 -7.79
C LEU A 78 17.79 3.79 -7.15
N GLU A 79 18.74 4.60 -7.61
CA GLU A 79 20.09 4.73 -7.05
C GLU A 79 20.24 6.07 -6.32
N ASP A 80 21.38 6.22 -5.64
CA ASP A 80 21.79 7.44 -4.92
C ASP A 80 20.75 7.95 -3.89
N VAL A 81 19.98 7.05 -3.31
CA VAL A 81 18.99 7.37 -2.27
C VAL A 81 19.73 7.75 -0.99
N ARG A 82 19.51 8.99 -0.54
CA ARG A 82 20.11 9.57 0.67
C ARG A 82 19.17 9.53 1.87
N ALA A 83 17.87 9.61 1.60
CA ALA A 83 16.85 9.50 2.63
C ALA A 83 15.56 8.93 2.04
N LEU A 84 14.83 8.22 2.89
CA LEU A 84 13.51 7.67 2.58
C LEU A 84 12.60 7.94 3.78
N SER A 85 11.49 8.63 3.54
CA SER A 85 10.44 8.85 4.54
C SER A 85 9.15 8.21 4.04
N ILE A 86 8.46 7.52 4.94
CA ILE A 86 7.20 6.85 4.65
C ILE A 86 6.16 7.32 5.67
N ALA A 87 4.95 7.58 5.19
CA ALA A 87 3.80 7.88 6.03
C ALA A 87 2.58 7.14 5.51
N PHE A 88 1.67 6.84 6.42
CA PHE A 88 0.48 6.05 6.17
C PHE A 88 -0.75 6.85 6.55
N ARG A 89 -1.77 6.80 5.70
CA ARG A 89 -3.07 7.34 6.04
C ARG A 89 -3.90 6.23 6.64
N ASP A 90 -4.31 6.41 7.89
CA ASP A 90 -5.12 5.42 8.60
C ASP A 90 -6.59 5.47 8.13
N ARG A 91 -7.43 4.64 8.76
CA ARG A 91 -8.88 4.58 8.46
C ARG A 91 -9.66 5.82 8.93
N HIS A 92 -9.13 6.57 9.88
CA HIS A 92 -9.71 7.81 10.39
C HIS A 92 -9.34 9.01 9.50
N GLY A 93 -8.41 8.81 8.56
CA GLY A 93 -7.96 9.81 7.60
C GLY A 93 -6.70 10.54 8.05
N GLU A 94 -6.15 10.17 9.20
CA GLU A 94 -4.96 10.78 9.80
C GLU A 94 -3.68 10.21 9.21
N TRP A 95 -2.64 11.04 9.15
CA TRP A 95 -1.31 10.62 8.71
C TRP A 95 -0.47 10.20 9.91
N VAL A 96 0.09 9.00 9.84
CA VAL A 96 1.02 8.45 10.84
C VAL A 96 2.33 8.03 10.17
N GLU A 97 3.46 8.21 10.84
CA GLU A 97 4.79 7.88 10.31
C GLU A 97 5.14 6.41 10.53
N GLU A 98 4.52 5.78 11.52
CA GLU A 98 4.66 4.36 11.81
C GLU A 98 3.35 3.63 11.53
N TRP A 99 3.44 2.53 10.78
CA TRP A 99 2.31 1.63 10.62
C TRP A 99 2.33 0.58 11.73
N GLN A 100 1.30 0.59 12.57
CA GLN A 100 1.12 -0.44 13.60
C GLN A 100 0.07 -1.46 13.13
N GLN A 101 0.51 -2.69 12.90
CA GLN A 101 -0.37 -3.80 12.51
C GLN A 101 -1.23 -4.24 13.70
N THR A 102 -2.35 -3.56 13.89
CA THR A 102 -3.35 -3.92 14.90
C THR A 102 -4.00 -5.28 14.63
N ARG A 103 -4.07 -5.71 13.37
CA ARG A 103 -4.56 -7.03 12.92
C ARG A 103 -3.77 -7.50 11.70
N PRO A 104 -3.63 -8.82 11.46
CA PRO A 104 -2.87 -9.35 10.33
C PRO A 104 -3.37 -8.88 8.94
N GLN A 105 -4.65 -8.55 8.79
CA GLN A 105 -5.25 -8.05 7.54
C GLN A 105 -5.30 -6.53 7.43
N ALA A 106 -4.84 -5.79 8.45
CA ALA A 106 -4.91 -4.33 8.46
C ALA A 106 -4.05 -3.73 7.33
N MET A 107 -4.63 -2.80 6.59
CA MET A 107 -3.97 -2.07 5.50
C MET A 107 -4.17 -0.56 5.73
N PRO A 108 -3.19 0.29 5.38
CA PRO A 108 -3.43 1.73 5.32
C PRO A 108 -4.39 2.07 4.17
N VAL A 109 -5.09 3.19 4.30
CA VAL A 109 -5.95 3.73 3.22
C VAL A 109 -5.08 4.24 2.08
N ALA A 110 -4.03 4.97 2.43
CA ALA A 110 -3.04 5.48 1.50
C ALA A 110 -1.64 5.44 2.11
N MET A 111 -0.63 5.55 1.27
CA MET A 111 0.77 5.62 1.66
C MET A 111 1.43 6.76 0.90
N ARG A 112 2.26 7.53 1.59
CA ARG A 112 3.15 8.54 1.00
C ARG A 112 4.58 8.06 1.18
N LEU A 113 5.33 8.06 0.10
CA LEU A 113 6.76 7.75 0.07
C LEU A 113 7.50 8.98 -0.46
N ILE A 114 8.44 9.50 0.30
CA ILE A 114 9.32 10.60 -0.11
C ILE A 114 10.72 10.05 -0.21
N VAL A 115 11.32 10.15 -1.41
CA VAL A 115 12.68 9.68 -1.69
C VAL A 115 13.56 10.87 -2.04
N THR A 116 14.63 11.06 -1.28
CA THR A 116 15.65 12.08 -1.56
C THR A 116 16.85 11.42 -2.21
N ARG A 117 17.24 11.91 -3.39
CA ARG A 117 18.42 11.43 -4.14
C ARG A 117 19.48 12.51 -4.28
N ALA A 118 20.74 12.10 -4.43
CA ALA A 118 21.85 13.04 -4.60
C ALA A 118 21.61 13.96 -5.82
N GLY A 119 21.77 15.27 -5.64
CA GLY A 119 21.68 16.26 -6.71
C GLY A 119 20.28 16.43 -7.34
N GLN A 120 19.22 15.86 -6.73
CA GLN A 120 17.87 15.89 -7.30
C GLN A 120 16.84 16.39 -6.29
N PRO A 121 15.76 17.06 -6.73
CA PRO A 121 14.63 17.36 -5.87
C PRO A 121 13.99 16.09 -5.29
N PRO A 122 13.40 16.14 -4.08
CA PRO A 122 12.70 15.00 -3.50
C PRO A 122 11.57 14.48 -4.39
N LEU A 123 11.52 13.16 -4.59
CA LEU A 123 10.43 12.48 -5.28
C LEU A 123 9.35 12.11 -4.26
N THR A 124 8.16 12.69 -4.41
CA THR A 124 6.99 12.33 -3.59
C THR A 124 6.06 11.43 -4.38
N LEU A 125 5.79 10.24 -3.86
CA LEU A 125 4.86 9.27 -4.42
C LEU A 125 3.70 9.06 -3.43
N LEU A 126 2.48 9.23 -3.92
CA LEU A 126 1.26 9.01 -3.14
C LEU A 126 0.47 7.86 -3.75
N PHE A 127 0.24 6.82 -2.95
CA PHE A 127 -0.44 5.61 -3.38
C PHE A 127 -1.71 5.40 -2.57
N GLN A 128 -2.82 5.15 -3.26
CA GLN A 128 -3.97 4.53 -2.63
C GLN A 128 -3.70 3.03 -2.46
N VAL A 129 -3.92 2.47 -1.27
CA VAL A 129 -3.55 1.09 -0.95
C VAL A 129 -4.78 0.21 -0.76
N GLY A 130 -5.58 0.53 0.25
CA GLY A 130 -6.79 -0.21 0.58
C GLY A 130 -7.97 0.71 0.75
N GLN A 131 -8.89 0.70 -0.21
CA GLN A 131 -10.28 1.03 0.08
C GLN A 131 -10.95 -0.25 0.58
N TRP A 132 -10.79 -0.54 1.88
CA TRP A 132 -11.85 -1.32 2.52
C TRP A 132 -13.08 -0.42 2.42
N LEU A 133 -14.16 -0.92 1.82
CA LEU A 133 -15.46 -0.28 1.90
C LEU A 133 -15.62 0.19 3.34
N ILE A 134 -15.70 1.50 3.52
CA ILE A 134 -16.23 2.07 4.75
C ILE A 134 -17.63 1.46 4.82
N ALA A 135 -17.77 0.31 5.47
CA ALA A 135 -19.04 -0.04 6.05
C ALA A 135 -19.28 1.11 7.03
N PRO A 136 -20.30 1.97 6.81
CA PRO A 136 -20.57 3.02 7.77
C PRO A 136 -20.71 2.34 9.13
N ALA A 137 -19.98 2.85 10.12
CA ALA A 137 -20.20 2.44 11.49
C ALA A 137 -21.59 2.95 11.89
N GLY A 138 -22.62 2.12 11.69
CA GLY A 138 -23.99 2.39 12.12
C GLY A 138 -24.99 2.68 10.99
N PRO A 139 -26.30 2.62 11.31
CA PRO A 139 -27.34 2.97 10.36
C PRO A 139 -27.14 4.42 9.90
N VAL A 140 -27.19 4.63 8.58
CA VAL A 140 -27.27 5.97 7.99
C VAL A 140 -28.49 6.65 8.61
N ALA A 141 -28.27 7.61 9.49
CA ALA A 141 -29.34 8.46 9.97
C ALA A 141 -29.99 9.11 8.74
N PRO A 142 -31.33 9.06 8.58
CA PRO A 142 -31.96 9.73 7.46
C PRO A 142 -31.56 11.21 7.50
N MET A 143 -31.10 11.75 6.36
CA MET A 143 -30.88 13.18 6.20
C MET A 143 -32.19 13.89 6.56
N LYS A 144 -32.26 14.45 7.77
CA LYS A 144 -33.34 15.36 8.14
C LYS A 144 -33.07 16.69 7.46
N GLY A 145 -33.95 17.06 6.54
CA GLY A 145 -34.06 18.40 6.00
C GLY A 145 -33.15 18.67 4.80
N ALA A 146 -33.57 18.21 3.63
CA ALA A 146 -33.34 19.04 2.45
C ALA A 146 -34.17 20.33 2.67
N PRO A 147 -33.58 21.53 2.59
CA PRO A 147 -34.38 22.74 2.53
C PRO A 147 -35.26 22.67 1.26
N PRO A 148 -36.55 23.05 1.32
CA PRO A 148 -37.40 23.05 0.15
C PRO A 148 -36.77 23.94 -0.92
N CYS A 149 -36.63 23.40 -2.14
CA CYS A 149 -36.30 24.20 -3.31
C CYS A 149 -37.35 25.31 -3.46
N SER A 150 -36.91 26.56 -3.34
CA SER A 150 -37.73 27.71 -3.75
C SER A 150 -38.04 27.61 -5.25
N PRO A 151 -39.30 27.81 -5.67
CA PRO A 151 -39.68 27.82 -7.07
C PRO A 151 -39.46 29.23 -7.62
N CYS A 152 -38.25 29.55 -8.05
CA CYS A 152 -37.98 30.76 -8.83
C CYS A 152 -36.84 30.53 -9.81
N CYS A 153 -37.20 30.07 -11.01
CA CYS A 153 -37.01 30.80 -12.26
C CYS A 153 -37.16 29.83 -13.43
N CYS A 154 -38.32 29.91 -14.06
CA CYS A 154 -38.53 29.52 -15.44
C CYS A 154 -37.60 30.32 -16.39
N TRP A 155 -37.51 29.83 -17.63
CA TRP A 155 -36.90 30.45 -18.82
C TRP A 155 -35.37 30.27 -18.86
N TRP A 156 -34.79 29.59 -19.85
CA TRP A 156 -34.81 29.90 -21.29
C TRP A 156 -34.82 28.68 -22.22
N ARG A 157 -35.33 28.97 -23.44
CA ARG A 157 -35.61 28.16 -24.65
C ARG A 157 -34.64 27.03 -25.02
#